data_AF-A0A0B7B152-F1
#
_entry.id   AF-A0A0B7B152-F1
#
_cell.length_a   1.000
_cell.length_b   1.000
_cell.length_c   1.000
_cell.angle_alpha   90.00
_cell.angle_beta   90.00
_cell.angle_gamma   90.00
#
_symmetry.space_group_name_H-M   'P 1'
#
loop_
_entity.id
_entity.type
_entity.pdbx_description
1 polymer ?
#
loop_
_entity_poly.entity_id
_entity_poly.type
_entity_poly.pdbx_seq_one_letter_code
_entity_poly.pdbx_strand_id
1 'polypeptide(L)' 'STPAVTVSVHQLDTNHFQNLRYELRLTSVTTTGFKLSCVTWHHTGIYSLNVRWVSLSDSAQQIDSHGGIMVA' A
#
# COMPACT_ATOMS: atom_id res chain seq x y z
N SER A 1 -2.65 18.62 1.44
CA SER A 1 -1.40 18.13 2.06
C SER A 1 -0.96 16.85 1.37
N THR A 2 0.25 16.35 1.64
CA THR A 2 0.66 15.01 1.21
C THR A 2 -0.22 13.99 1.94
N PRO A 3 -0.91 13.07 1.23
CA PRO A 3 -1.81 12.12 1.88
C PRO A 3 -1.02 11.06 2.67
N ALA A 4 -1.65 10.50 3.71
CA ALA A 4 -1.23 9.22 4.26
C ALA A 4 -1.64 8.10 3.29
N VAL A 5 -0.74 7.17 2.98
CA VAL A 5 -1.00 6.06 2.05
C VAL A 5 -0.76 4.73 2.76
N THR A 6 -1.79 3.88 2.78
CA THR A 6 -1.68 2.49 3.23
C THR A 6 -1.71 1.57 2.02
N VAL A 7 -0.83 0.57 2.01
CA VAL A 7 -0.71 -0.43 0.93
C VAL A 7 -0.85 -1.84 1.50
N SER A 8 -1.44 -2.75 0.73
CA SER A 8 -1.57 -4.15 1.12
C SER A 8 -1.58 -5.09 -0.08
N VAL A 9 -1.01 -6.28 0.09
CA VAL A 9 -1.08 -7.35 -0.91
C VAL A 9 -2.50 -7.90 -0.95
N HIS A 10 -3.09 -7.94 -2.15
CA HIS A 10 -4.44 -8.46 -2.38
C HIS A 10 -4.42 -9.80 -3.14
N GLN A 11 -3.38 -10.09 -3.89
CA GLN A 11 -3.15 -11.37 -4.56
C GLN A 11 -1.67 -11.68 -4.54
N LEU A 12 -1.35 -12.96 -4.34
CA LEU A 12 0.00 -13.47 -4.35
C LEU A 12 0.00 -14.89 -4.93
N ASP A 13 0.69 -15.07 -6.05
CA ASP A 13 0.93 -16.38 -6.68
C ASP A 13 2.43 -16.64 -6.73
N THR A 14 2.85 -17.75 -6.10
CA THR A 14 4.25 -18.04 -5.84
C THR A 14 4.60 -19.49 -6.08
N ASN A 15 5.86 -19.72 -6.42
CA ASN A 15 6.43 -21.06 -6.42
C ASN A 15 6.44 -21.63 -4.99
N HIS A 16 5.86 -22.81 -4.81
CA HIS A 16 5.74 -23.48 -3.52
C HIS A 16 7.02 -24.20 -3.07
N PHE A 17 8.01 -24.37 -3.96
CA PHE A 17 9.25 -25.09 -3.65
C PHE A 17 10.28 -24.26 -2.86
N GLN A 18 10.09 -22.94 -2.73
CA GLN A 18 11.01 -22.07 -1.97
C GLN A 18 10.25 -21.26 -0.92
N ASN A 19 10.96 -20.80 0.12
CA ASN A 19 10.35 -19.93 1.13
C ASN A 19 9.77 -18.67 0.49
N LEU A 20 8.57 -18.31 0.92
CA LEU A 20 7.92 -17.08 0.52
C LEU A 20 8.56 -15.87 1.20
N ARG A 21 9.08 -14.94 0.41
CA ARG A 21 9.66 -13.68 0.88
C ARG A 21 9.24 -12.54 -0.03
N TYR A 22 8.56 -11.55 0.51
CA TYR A 22 8.22 -10.33 -0.22
C TYR A 22 8.17 -9.13 0.74
N GLU A 23 8.34 -7.94 0.18
CA GLU A 23 8.24 -6.68 0.89
C GLU A 23 7.60 -5.64 -0.02
N LEU A 24 6.65 -4.86 0.53
CA LEU A 24 6.13 -3.66 -0.11
C LEU A 24 6.93 -2.46 0.40
N ARG A 25 7.62 -1.74 -0.50
CA ARG A 25 8.40 -0.55 -0.15
C ARG A 25 7.73 0.70 -0.71
N LEU A 26 7.05 1.45 0.17
CA LEU A 26 6.54 2.77 -0.14
C LEU A 26 7.66 3.79 0.10
N THR A 27 8.30 4.29 -0.97
CA THR A 27 9.56 5.06 -0.87
C THR A 27 9.37 6.58 -1.02
N SER A 28 8.24 7.01 -1.56
CA SER A 28 7.91 8.44 -1.69
C SER A 28 6.42 8.61 -1.80
N VAL A 29 5.87 9.58 -1.08
CA VAL A 29 4.49 10.06 -1.21
C VAL A 29 4.54 11.56 -1.42
N THR A 30 3.86 12.04 -2.44
CA THR A 30 3.72 13.47 -2.77
C THR A 30 2.24 13.82 -2.88
N THR A 31 1.93 15.09 -3.11
CA THR A 31 0.56 15.55 -3.36
C THR A 31 -0.02 15.03 -4.68
N THR A 32 0.79 14.48 -5.58
CA THR A 32 0.38 14.02 -6.92
C THR A 32 0.49 12.52 -7.11
N GLY A 33 1.05 11.78 -6.14
CA GLY A 33 1.15 10.33 -6.24
C GLY A 33 2.13 9.73 -5.23
N PHE A 34 2.52 8.48 -5.47
CA PHE A 34 3.49 7.78 -4.64
C PHE A 34 4.32 6.78 -5.46
N LYS A 35 5.44 6.32 -4.89
CA LYS A 35 6.27 5.25 -5.45
C LYS A 35 6.22 4.03 -4.55
N LEU A 36 5.80 2.91 -5.13
CA LEU A 36 5.72 1.61 -4.49
C LEU A 36 6.57 0.60 -5.27
N SER A 37 7.44 -0.12 -4.56
CA SER A 37 8.16 -1.26 -5.12
C SER A 37 7.70 -2.55 -4.44
N CYS A 38 7.46 -3.58 -5.24
CA CYS A 38 7.27 -4.95 -4.74
C CYS A 38 8.60 -5.67 -4.84
N VAL A 39 9.18 -6.03 -3.71
CA VAL A 39 10.53 -6.59 -3.64
C VAL A 39 10.45 -8.03 -3.19
N THR A 40 11.23 -8.89 -3.84
CA THR A 40 11.50 -10.25 -3.38
C THR A 40 13.02 -10.47 -3.37
N TRP A 41 13.48 -11.53 -2.71
CA TRP A 41 14.90 -11.83 -2.60
C TRP A 41 15.18 -13.33 -2.52
N HIS A 42 16.46 -13.65 -2.65
CA HIS A 42 16.99 -15.01 -2.71
C HIS A 42 16.39 -15.78 -3.91
N HIS A 43 15.82 -16.95 -3.67
CA HIS A 43 15.34 -17.88 -4.70
C HIS A 43 13.81 -17.90 -4.78
N THR A 44 13.15 -16.90 -4.19
CA THR A 44 11.70 -16.81 -4.14
C THR A 44 11.17 -16.57 -5.55
N GLY A 45 10.30 -17.46 -6.05
CA GLY A 45 9.59 -17.26 -7.31
C GLY A 45 8.22 -16.64 -7.06
N ILE A 46 7.99 -15.42 -7.53
CA ILE A 46 6.67 -14.77 -7.53
C ILE A 46 6.20 -14.69 -8.99
N TYR A 47 5.10 -15.37 -9.32
CA TYR A 47 4.48 -15.31 -10.64
C TYR A 47 3.61 -14.06 -10.78
N SER A 48 2.89 -13.69 -9.72
CA SER A 48 2.14 -12.43 -9.66
C SER A 48 1.99 -11.93 -8.23
N LEU A 49 1.98 -10.60 -8.07
CA LEU A 49 1.71 -9.92 -6.81
C LEU A 49 0.93 -8.64 -7.13
N ASN A 50 -0.30 -8.56 -6.62
CA ASN A 50 -1.14 -7.38 -6.78
C ASN A 50 -1.27 -6.63 -5.45
N VAL A 51 -1.12 -5.32 -5.52
CA VAL A 51 -1.22 -4.42 -4.37
C VAL A 51 -2.45 -3.54 -4.52
N ARG A 52 -3.22 -3.41 -3.44
CA ARG A 52 -4.24 -2.36 -3.29
C ARG A 52 -3.72 -1.29 -2.36
N TRP A 53 -4.24 -0.07 -2.53
CA TRP A 53 -3.86 1.07 -1.71
C TRP A 53 -5.07 1.93 -1.38
N VAL A 54 -4.97 2.66 -0.25
CA VAL A 54 -5.91 3.71 0.16
C VAL A 54 -5.10 4.94 0.53
N SER A 55 -5.50 6.12 0.05
CA SER A 55 -4.88 7.40 0.42
C SER A 55 -5.88 8.28 1.15
N LEU A 56 -5.48 8.83 2.30
CA LEU A 56 -6.28 9.81 3.04
C LEU A 56 -5.53 11.14 3.10
N SER A 57 -6.17 12.19 2.61
CA SER A 57 -5.70 13.57 2.76
C SER A 57 -6.38 14.21 3.98
N ASP A 58 -5.73 15.15 4.65
CA ASP A 58 -6.32 15.85 5.82
C ASP A 58 -7.65 16.54 5.48
N SER A 59 -7.83 16.97 4.23
CA SER A 59 -9.10 17.55 3.75
C SER A 59 -10.26 16.53 3.67
N ALA A 60 -9.94 15.23 3.62
CA ALA A 60 -10.92 14.15 3.70
C ALA A 60 -11.14 13.66 5.15
N GLN A 61 -10.32 14.12 6.10
CA GLN A 61 -10.58 14.01 7.53
C GLN A 61 -11.23 15.31 8.02
N GLN A 62 -12.38 15.69 7.46
CA GLN A 62 -13.19 16.70 8.13
C GLN A 62 -13.87 16.02 9.32
N ILE A 63 -13.32 16.24 10.51
CA ILE A 63 -13.95 15.82 11.76
C ILE A 63 -15.13 16.75 11.98
N ASP A 64 -16.34 16.19 12.10
CA ASP A 64 -17.51 16.99 12.43
C ASP A 64 -17.38 17.59 13.84
N SER A 65 -18.27 18.51 14.20
CA SER A 65 -18.26 19.16 15.52
C SER A 65 -18.46 18.21 16.71
N HIS A 66 -18.72 16.92 16.47
CA HIS A 66 -18.94 15.88 17.47
C HIS A 66 -17.83 14.82 17.49
N GLY A 67 -16.76 14.99 16.72
CA GLY A 67 -15.64 14.04 16.69
C GLY A 67 -15.82 12.87 15.73
N GLY A 68 -16.87 12.89 14.89
CA GLY A 68 -17.10 11.89 13.85
C GLY A 68 -16.25 12.14 12.61
N ILE A 69 -15.71 11.06 12.01
CA ILE A 69 -15.02 11.14 10.72
C ILE A 69 -16.07 11.23 9.61
N MET A 70 -16.14 12.38 8.92
CA MET A 70 -16.97 12.53 7.72
C MET A 70 -16.18 12.08 6.49
N VAL A 71 -16.58 10.97 5.88
CA VAL A 71 -16.05 10.53 4.58
C VAL A 71 -16.96 11.12 3.50
N ALA A 72 -16.39 11.94 2.61
CA ALA A 72 -17.10 12.50 1.46
C ALA A 72 -17.40 11.44 0.38
#